data_AF-A0A350MKW5-F1
#
_entry.id   AF-A0A350MKW5-F1
#
_cell.length_a   1.000
_cell.length_b   1.000
_cell.length_c   1.000
_cell.angle_alpha   90.00
_cell.angle_beta   90.00
_cell.angle_gamma   90.00
#
_symmetry.space_group_name_H-M   'P 1'
#
loop_
_entity.id
_entity.type
_entity.pdbx_description
1 polymer ?
#
loop_
_entity_poly.entity_id
_entity_poly.type
_entity_poly.pdbx_seq_one_letter_code
_entity_poly.pdbx_strand_id
1 'polypeptide(L)'
;GIHIHLQADGIMAATNYVDDENPVWILTNADMQILAFPESQLSSSLVSAGFYYFKPHIVDLLDKAMQQGMTRMRQFQRFLLKQRCSLMACNVGKVIDIDHKSDIAQAELLLN
;
A
#
# COMPACT_ATOMS: atom_id res chain seq x y z
N GLY A 1 7.10 -18.15 -5.67
CA GLY A 1 5.99 -19.07 -5.36
C GLY A 1 5.00 -18.34 -4.49
N ILE A 2 3.76 -18.20 -4.95
CA ILE A 2 2.68 -17.41 -4.32
C ILE A 2 2.02 -18.29 -3.25
N HIS A 3 2.62 -18.45 -2.07
CA HIS A 3 2.09 -19.37 -1.05
C HIS A 3 1.81 -18.77 0.33
N ILE A 4 1.98 -17.46 0.55
CA ILE A 4 1.90 -16.89 1.92
C ILE A 4 0.80 -15.84 2.15
N HIS A 5 0.04 -15.42 1.14
CA HIS A 5 -0.88 -14.28 1.28
C HIS A 5 -2.27 -14.61 1.86
N LEU A 6 -2.68 -15.88 1.95
CA LEU A 6 -4.05 -16.26 2.36
C LEU A 6 -4.37 -15.91 3.83
N GLN A 7 -3.36 -15.78 4.69
CA GLN A 7 -3.55 -15.45 6.09
C GLN A 7 -3.49 -13.94 6.39
N ALA A 8 -3.03 -13.10 5.44
CA ALA A 8 -2.97 -11.66 5.66
C ALA A 8 -4.37 -11.05 5.85
N ASP A 9 -4.48 -10.06 6.72
CA ASP A 9 -5.68 -9.26 6.92
C ASP A 9 -5.81 -8.14 5.89
N GLY A 10 -4.68 -7.71 5.33
CA GLY A 10 -4.63 -6.78 4.21
C GLY A 10 -3.41 -6.94 3.33
N ILE A 11 -3.56 -6.59 2.05
CA ILE A 11 -2.50 -6.56 1.05
C ILE A 11 -2.43 -5.17 0.43
N MET A 12 -1.23 -4.60 0.41
CA MET A 12 -0.94 -3.30 -0.17
C MET A 12 -0.19 -3.51 -1.48
N ALA A 13 -0.70 -2.95 -2.58
CA ALA A 13 0.09 -2.85 -3.79
C ALA A 13 1.26 -1.89 -3.52
N ALA A 14 2.47 -2.32 -3.86
CA ALA A 14 3.69 -1.59 -3.59
C ALA A 14 4.59 -1.57 -4.84
N THR A 15 5.45 -0.56 -4.94
CA THR A 15 6.32 -0.38 -6.10
C THR A 15 7.67 0.19 -5.67
N ASN A 16 8.68 0.01 -6.53
CA ASN A 16 9.99 0.63 -6.41
C ASN A 16 10.03 2.03 -7.05
N TYR A 17 9.00 2.41 -7.79
CA TYR A 17 8.94 3.69 -8.49
C TYR A 17 8.26 4.74 -7.61
N VAL A 18 8.94 5.86 -7.41
CA VAL A 18 8.44 6.98 -6.60
C VAL A 18 8.04 8.09 -7.55
N ASP A 19 6.75 8.33 -7.69
CA ASP A 19 6.20 9.36 -8.58
C ASP A 19 5.24 10.31 -7.84
N ASP A 20 5.03 10.08 -6.54
CA ASP A 20 4.16 10.88 -5.68
C ASP A 20 5.01 11.89 -4.89
N GLU A 21 4.55 13.15 -4.80
CA GLU A 21 5.16 14.20 -3.97
C GLU A 21 5.14 13.86 -2.47
N ASN A 22 4.16 13.05 -2.03
CA ASN A 22 3.97 12.63 -0.64
C ASN A 22 3.87 11.10 -0.53
N PRO A 23 4.94 10.35 -0.83
CA PRO A 23 4.89 8.90 -0.95
C PRO A 23 4.56 8.22 0.38
N VAL A 24 3.75 7.16 0.34
CA VAL A 24 3.54 6.26 1.48
C VAL A 24 4.61 5.17 1.44
N TRP A 25 5.65 5.33 2.26
CA TRP A 25 6.70 4.32 2.37
C TRP A 25 6.21 3.07 3.11
N ILE A 26 6.65 1.90 2.65
CA ILE A 26 6.32 0.59 3.19
C ILE A 26 7.63 -0.15 3.45
N LEU A 27 7.95 -0.40 4.72
CA LEU A 27 9.07 -1.26 5.11
C LEU A 27 8.59 -2.70 5.22
N THR A 28 9.30 -3.62 4.56
CA THR A 28 8.98 -5.05 4.60
C THR A 28 10.14 -5.91 5.05
N ASN A 29 9.84 -7.13 5.51
CA ASN A 29 10.83 -8.20 5.61
C ASN A 29 11.00 -8.94 4.26
N ALA A 30 11.85 -9.96 4.22
CA ALA A 30 12.11 -10.75 3.02
C ALA A 30 10.86 -11.45 2.44
N ASP A 31 9.85 -11.71 3.27
CA ASP A 31 8.59 -12.35 2.88
C ASP A 31 7.51 -11.34 2.50
N MET A 32 7.86 -10.06 2.31
CA MET A 32 6.94 -8.97 2.00
C MET A 32 5.90 -8.68 3.10
N GLN A 33 6.12 -9.15 4.33
CA GLN A 33 5.32 -8.74 5.47
C GLN A 33 5.66 -7.29 5.83
N ILE A 34 4.63 -6.46 5.99
CA ILE A 34 4.79 -5.04 6.33
C ILE A 34 5.14 -4.91 7.81
N LEU A 35 6.30 -4.31 8.08
CA LEU A 35 6.81 -4.06 9.42
C LEU A 35 6.46 -2.65 9.90
N ALA A 36 6.48 -1.67 8.99
CA ALA A 36 6.21 -0.27 9.32
C ALA A 36 5.84 0.55 8.07
N PHE A 37 5.22 1.70 8.33
CA PHE A 37 5.07 2.80 7.37
C PHE A 37 5.94 3.98 7.84
N PRO A 38 7.22 4.05 7.43
CA PRO A 38 8.12 5.11 7.88
C PRO A 38 7.77 6.46 7.25
N GLU A 39 8.25 7.54 7.88
CA GLU A 39 8.00 8.91 7.41
C GLU A 39 8.92 9.32 6.25
N SER A 40 10.05 8.64 6.11
CA SER A 40 11.02 8.81 5.04
C SER A 40 11.45 7.47 4.44
N GLN A 41 12.11 7.54 3.29
CA GLN A 41 12.65 6.37 2.60
C GLN A 41 13.72 5.67 3.46
N LEU A 42 13.68 4.34 3.48
CA LEU A 42 14.72 3.47 4.03
C LEU A 42 15.24 2.54 2.92
N SER A 43 16.39 1.91 3.16
CA SER A 43 17.14 1.08 2.19
C SER A 43 16.35 -0.08 1.57
N SER A 44 15.24 -0.48 2.18
CA SER A 44 14.35 -1.57 1.72
C SER A 44 12.88 -1.15 1.71
N SER A 45 12.62 0.17 1.67
CA SER A 45 11.26 0.68 1.57
C SER A 45 10.77 0.63 0.14
N LEU A 46 9.56 0.10 -0.03
CA LEU A 46 8.74 0.29 -1.21
C LEU A 46 7.86 1.53 -1.02
N VAL A 47 7.19 1.97 -2.08
CA VAL A 47 6.13 2.98 -2.03
C VAL A 47 4.79 2.33 -2.30
N SER A 48 3.75 2.74 -1.59
CA SER A 48 2.37 2.32 -1.86
C SER A 48 1.94 2.77 -3.25
N ALA A 49 1.29 1.86 -3.99
CA ALA A 49 0.69 2.15 -5.29
C ALA A 49 -0.79 2.58 -5.19
N GLY A 50 -1.27 2.95 -4.00
CA GLY A 50 -2.63 3.47 -3.81
C GLY A 50 -3.76 2.43 -3.86
N PHE A 51 -3.46 1.17 -4.21
CA PHE A 51 -4.42 0.07 -4.26
C PHE A 51 -4.25 -0.90 -3.09
N TYR A 52 -5.37 -1.31 -2.49
CA TYR A 52 -5.40 -2.12 -1.27
C TYR A 52 -6.49 -3.18 -1.32
N TYR A 53 -6.19 -4.33 -0.74
CA TYR A 53 -7.16 -5.38 -0.43
C TYR A 53 -7.22 -5.58 1.07
N PHE A 54 -8.43 -5.71 1.63
CA PHE A 54 -8.63 -5.97 3.05
C PHE A 54 -9.68 -7.06 3.26
N LYS A 55 -9.49 -7.88 4.29
CA LYS A 55 -10.53 -8.81 4.75
C LYS A 55 -11.72 -8.05 5.36
N PRO A 56 -12.94 -8.61 5.34
CA PRO A 56 -14.14 -7.92 5.84
C PRO A 56 -14.02 -7.39 7.27
N HIS A 57 -13.36 -8.11 8.19
CA HIS A 57 -13.22 -7.67 9.59
C HIS A 57 -12.40 -6.37 9.75
N ILE A 58 -11.61 -5.97 8.75
CA ILE A 58 -10.87 -4.71 8.75
C ILE A 58 -11.82 -3.50 8.64
N VAL A 59 -13.02 -3.70 8.08
CA VAL A 59 -14.05 -2.65 8.00
C VAL A 59 -14.47 -2.20 9.40
N ASP A 60 -14.60 -3.12 10.36
CA ASP A 60 -14.92 -2.76 11.76
C ASP A 60 -13.82 -1.93 12.41
N LEU A 61 -12.57 -2.08 11.96
CA LEU A 61 -11.43 -1.27 12.39
C LEU A 61 -11.41 0.10 11.73
N LEU A 62 -11.94 0.22 10.50
CA LEU A 62 -12.09 1.50 9.81
C LEU A 62 -13.01 2.44 10.59
N ASP A 63 -14.17 1.95 11.03
CA ASP A 63 -15.11 2.74 11.83
C ASP A 63 -14.46 3.26 13.12
N LYS A 64 -13.70 2.42 13.81
CA LYS A 64 -12.94 2.82 15.01
C LYS A 64 -11.87 3.87 14.69
N ALA A 65 -11.16 3.71 13.58
CA ALA A 65 -10.15 4.68 13.15
C ALA A 65 -10.79 6.06 12.83
N MET A 66 -11.95 6.06 12.16
CA MET A 66 -12.71 7.27 11.86
C MET A 66 -13.21 7.95 13.13
N GLN A 67 -13.72 7.20 14.11
CA GLN A 67 -14.12 7.74 15.42
C GLN A 67 -12.94 8.36 16.20
N GLN A 68 -11.71 7.89 15.94
CA GLN A 68 -10.48 8.46 16.49
C GLN A 68 -9.93 9.65 15.68
N GLY A 69 -10.69 10.14 14.68
CA GLY A 69 -10.33 11.32 13.88
C GLY A 69 -9.29 11.07 12.79
N MET A 70 -9.05 9.81 12.41
CA MET A 70 -8.15 9.49 11.29
C MET A 70 -8.85 9.80 9.97
N THR A 71 -8.21 10.61 9.12
CA THR A 71 -8.81 11.10 7.86
C THR A 71 -8.01 10.69 6.63
N ARG A 72 -6.78 10.20 6.80
CA ARG A 72 -5.91 9.79 5.70
C ARG A 72 -5.64 8.29 5.71
N MET A 73 -5.54 7.69 4.53
CA MET A 73 -5.25 6.25 4.38
C MET A 73 -3.95 5.84 5.09
N ARG A 74 -2.91 6.67 5.04
CA ARG A 74 -1.64 6.44 5.78
C ARG A 74 -1.83 6.30 7.29
N GLN A 75 -2.76 7.06 7.87
CA GLN A 75 -3.06 6.95 9.30
C GLN A 75 -3.74 5.62 9.60
N PHE A 76 -4.70 5.23 8.76
CA PHE A 76 -5.40 3.95 8.89
C PHE A 76 -4.44 2.76 8.77
N GLN A 77 -3.55 2.77 7.78
CA GLN A 77 -2.52 1.74 7.60
C GLN A 77 -1.60 1.61 8.83
N ARG A 78 -1.14 2.73 9.39
CA ARG A 78 -0.37 2.74 10.64
C ARG A 78 -1.20 2.23 11.83
N PHE A 79 -2.50 2.52 11.86
CA PHE A 79 -3.41 2.01 12.88
C PHE A 79 -3.59 0.49 12.79
N LEU A 80 -3.71 -0.08 11.60
CA LEU A 80 -3.83 -1.54 11.43
C LEU A 80 -2.63 -2.29 12.01
N LEU A 81 -1.40 -1.78 11.83
CA LEU A 81 -0.22 -2.36 12.48
C LEU A 81 -0.30 -2.25 14.02
N LYS A 82 -0.80 -1.15 14.56
CA LYS A 82 -1.03 -0.99 16.01
C LYS A 82 -2.07 -1.98 16.55
N GLN A 83 -3.06 -2.34 15.73
CA GLN A 83 -4.05 -3.38 16.03
C GLN A 83 -3.53 -4.81 15.81
N ARG A 84 -2.24 -4.97 15.48
CA ARG A 84 -1.58 -6.25 15.19
C ARG A 84 -2.18 -7.02 14.01
N CYS A 85 -2.81 -6.32 13.08
CA CYS A 85 -3.25 -6.91 11.82
C CYS A 85 -2.04 -7.39 11.01
N SER A 86 -2.17 -8.55 10.37
CA SER A 86 -1.17 -9.09 9.47
C SER A 86 -1.28 -8.41 8.11
N LEU A 87 -0.30 -7.59 7.77
CA LEU A 87 -0.30 -6.82 6.53
C LEU A 87 0.84 -7.28 5.62
N MET A 88 0.55 -7.41 4.34
CA MET A 88 1.52 -7.80 3.33
C MET A 88 1.62 -6.77 2.21
N ALA A 89 2.80 -6.63 1.63
CA ALA A 89 2.99 -5.91 0.39
C ALA A 89 2.99 -6.88 -0.79
N CYS A 90 2.48 -6.44 -1.94
CA CYS A 90 2.64 -7.12 -3.21
C CYS A 90 3.34 -6.15 -4.16
N ASN A 91 4.54 -6.50 -4.64
CA ASN A 91 5.24 -5.65 -5.60
C ASN A 91 4.56 -5.78 -6.96
N VAL A 92 3.96 -4.69 -7.44
CA VAL A 92 3.19 -4.65 -8.70
C VAL A 92 3.98 -4.07 -9.87
N GLY A 93 5.27 -3.75 -9.69
CA GLY A 93 6.10 -3.14 -10.73
C GLY A 93 5.73 -1.68 -10.99
N LYS A 94 5.93 -1.20 -12.23
CA LYS A 94 5.60 0.18 -12.61
C LYS A 94 4.08 0.36 -12.63
N VAL A 95 3.61 1.34 -11.89
CA VAL A 95 2.20 1.74 -11.85
C VAL A 95 2.09 3.09 -12.54
N ILE A 96 1.09 3.26 -13.39
CA ILE A 96 0.79 4.50 -14.08
C ILE A 96 -0.58 4.92 -13.59
N ASP A 97 -0.66 6.07 -12.94
CA ASP A 97 -1.94 6.68 -12.61
C ASP A 97 -2.51 7.33 -13.88
N ILE A 98 -3.81 7.13 -14.14
CA ILE A 98 -4.48 7.60 -15.36
C ILE A 98 -5.49 8.68 -14.96
N ASP A 99 -5.06 9.58 -14.10
CA ASP A 99 -5.86 10.69 -13.56
C ASP A 99 -5.40 12.05 -14.12
N HIS A 100 -4.18 12.14 -14.67
CA HIS A 100 -3.75 13.27 -15.50
C HIS A 100 -4.05 13.01 -16.99
N LYS A 101 -4.75 13.96 -17.63
CA LYS A 101 -5.13 13.92 -19.06
C LYS A 101 -3.97 13.72 -20.05
N SER A 102 -2.72 13.88 -19.59
CA SER A 102 -1.50 13.62 -20.36
C SER A 102 -1.07 12.14 -20.40
N ASP A 103 -1.60 11.27 -19.53
CA ASP A 103 -1.10 9.89 -19.37
C ASP A 103 -1.79 8.84 -20.25
N ILE A 104 -2.93 9.20 -20.87
CA ILE A 104 -3.56 8.36 -21.90
C ILE A 104 -2.56 8.06 -23.03
N ALA A 105 -1.77 9.06 -23.43
CA ALA A 105 -0.76 8.92 -24.47
C ALA A 105 0.38 7.96 -24.07
N GLN A 106 0.76 7.91 -22.78
CA GLN A 106 1.76 6.94 -22.29
C GLN A 106 1.19 5.53 -22.18
N ALA A 107 -0.07 5.39 -21.79
CA ALA A 107 -0.74 4.09 -21.73
C ALA A 107 -0.86 3.45 -23.13
N GLU A 108 -1.18 4.25 -24.17
CA GLU A 108 -1.25 3.79 -25.55
C GLU A 108 0.10 3.31 -26.11
N LEU A 109 1.22 3.85 -25.62
CA LEU A 109 2.58 3.46 -26.01
C LEU A 109 3.03 2.10 -25.45
N LEU A 110 2.39 1.59 -24.40
CA LEU A 110 2.73 0.32 -23.75
C LEU A 110 1.91 -0.88 -24.27
N LEU A 111 0.89 -0.63 -25.10
CA LEU A 111 0.02 -1.66 -25.67
C LEU A 111 0.48 -2.17 -27.06
N ASN A 112 1.61 -1.70 -27.57
CA ASN A 112 2.20 -2.10 -28.86
C ASN A 112 3.49 -2.89 -28.71
#